data_AF-A0A2N1MV69-F1
#
_entry.id   AF-A0A2N1MV69-F1
#
_cell.length_a   1.000
_cell.length_b   1.000
_cell.length_c   1.000
_cell.angle_alpha   90.00
_cell.angle_beta   90.00
_cell.angle_gamma   90.00
#
_symmetry.space_group_name_H-M   'P 1'
#
loop_
_entity.id
_entity.type
_entity.pdbx_description
1 polymer ?
#
loop_
_entity_poly.entity_id
_entity_poly.type
_entity_poly.pdbx_seq_one_letter_code
_entity_poly.pdbx_strand_id
1 'polypeptide(L)'
;MALTSLKRLIAKSVVKLINNDNWNEILILGWQYNDLLLRTKGLKYVKEHWDTIKYSDNLLYILNNSNVDCIEELFLVANGTNHLV
;
A
#
# COMPACT_ATOMS: atom_id res chain seq x y z
N MET A 1 -11.50 -3.86 -22.83
CA MET A 1 -12.25 -2.64 -22.43
C MET A 1 -13.07 -2.84 -21.16
N ALA A 2 -14.02 -3.80 -21.11
CA ALA A 2 -14.84 -4.02 -19.91
C ALA A 2 -14.03 -4.41 -18.65
N LEU A 3 -13.09 -5.35 -18.78
CA LEU A 3 -12.25 -5.80 -17.66
C LEU A 3 -11.37 -4.69 -17.08
N THR A 4 -10.82 -3.81 -17.92
CA THR A 4 -10.05 -2.65 -17.48
C THR A 4 -10.90 -1.65 -16.70
N SER A 5 -12.13 -1.40 -17.17
CA SER A 5 -13.09 -0.54 -16.45
C SER A 5 -13.47 -1.15 -15.11
N LEU A 6 -13.68 -2.47 -15.05
CA LEU A 6 -13.99 -3.18 -13.81
C LEU A 6 -12.81 -3.14 -12.83
N LYS A 7 -11.58 -3.43 -13.29
CA LYS A 7 -10.36 -3.30 -12.47
C LYS A 7 -10.28 -1.91 -11.83
N ARG A 8 -10.47 -0.86 -12.62
CA ARG A 8 -10.44 0.52 -12.13
C ARG A 8 -11.58 0.83 -11.15
N LEU A 9 -12.78 0.31 -11.38
CA LEU A 9 -13.91 0.49 -10.46
C LEU A 9 -13.62 -0.17 -9.11
N ILE A 10 -13.16 -1.43 -9.13
CA ILE A 10 -12.80 -2.19 -7.93
C ILE A 10 -11.69 -1.49 -7.17
N ALA A 11 -10.60 -1.09 -7.83
CA ALA A 11 -9.51 -0.38 -7.19
C ALA A 11 -9.98 0.89 -6.48
N LYS A 12 -10.85 1.68 -7.12
CA LYS A 12 -11.46 2.89 -6.51
C LYS A 12 -12.35 2.58 -5.31
N SER A 13 -13.01 1.44 -5.29
CA SER A 13 -13.84 1.02 -4.15
C SER A 13 -12.99 0.50 -3.00
N VAL A 14 -12.00 -0.33 -3.28
CA VAL A 14 -11.09 -0.92 -2.29
C VAL A 14 -10.33 0.17 -1.53
N VAL A 15 -9.77 1.17 -2.21
CA VAL A 15 -9.01 2.24 -1.54
C VAL A 15 -9.87 3.13 -0.63
N LYS A 16 -11.20 3.12 -0.77
CA LYS A 16 -12.10 3.84 0.15
C LYS A 16 -12.33 3.08 1.46
N LEU A 17 -12.02 1.79 1.47
CA LEU A 17 -12.20 0.89 2.62
C LEU A 17 -10.86 0.64 3.35
N ILE A 18 -9.81 1.38 2.99
CA ILE A 18 -8.49 1.23 3.62
C ILE A 18 -8.54 1.57 5.11
N ASN A 19 -7.94 0.72 5.93
CA ASN A 19 -7.88 0.86 7.38
C ASN A 19 -6.67 0.09 7.96
N ASN A 20 -6.58 0.05 9.30
CA ASN A 20 -5.48 -0.60 10.02
C ASN A 20 -5.38 -2.11 9.72
N ASP A 21 -6.49 -2.76 9.35
CA ASP A 21 -6.55 -4.20 9.16
C ASP A 21 -6.09 -4.63 7.77
N ASN A 22 -6.19 -3.76 6.75
CA ASN A 22 -6.04 -4.15 5.34
C ASN A 22 -5.07 -3.30 4.50
N TRP A 23 -4.45 -2.26 5.07
CA TRP A 23 -3.56 -1.37 4.30
C TRP A 23 -2.38 -2.10 3.66
N ASN A 24 -1.85 -3.14 4.33
CA ASN A 24 -0.73 -3.94 3.88
C ASN A 24 -1.12 -4.76 2.64
N GLU A 25 -2.29 -5.39 2.65
CA GLU A 25 -2.80 -6.14 1.51
C GLU A 25 -3.00 -5.23 0.30
N ILE A 26 -3.59 -4.05 0.50
CA ILE A 26 -3.78 -3.05 -0.56
C ILE A 26 -2.44 -2.62 -1.15
N LEU A 27 -1.44 -2.36 -0.31
CA LEU A 27 -0.09 -2.00 -0.76
C LEU A 27 0.56 -3.12 -1.57
N ILE A 28 0.50 -4.35 -1.06
CA ILE A 28 1.08 -5.53 -1.70
C ILE A 28 0.43 -5.77 -3.06
N LEU A 29 -0.90 -5.69 -3.15
CA LEU A 29 -1.61 -5.80 -4.43
C LEU A 29 -1.19 -4.72 -5.42
N GLY A 30 -1.01 -3.48 -4.94
CA GLY A 30 -0.51 -2.38 -5.76
C GLY A 30 0.88 -2.66 -6.34
N TRP A 31 1.77 -3.20 -5.52
CA TRP A 31 3.11 -3.60 -5.94
C TRP A 31 3.11 -4.80 -6.90
N GLN A 32 2.44 -5.89 -6.50
CA GLN A 32 2.44 -7.15 -7.24
C GLN A 32 1.83 -7.02 -8.64
N TYR A 33 0.80 -6.20 -8.80
CA TYR A 33 0.06 -6.05 -10.06
C TYR A 33 0.35 -4.72 -10.78
N ASN A 34 1.38 -3.99 -10.35
CA ASN A 34 1.74 -2.67 -10.86
C ASN A 34 0.52 -1.72 -10.95
N ASP A 35 -0.34 -1.75 -9.92
CA ASP A 35 -1.49 -0.87 -9.80
C ASP A 35 -1.11 0.36 -8.99
N LEU A 36 -0.80 1.44 -9.71
CA LEU A 36 -0.35 2.69 -9.13
C LEU A 36 -1.35 3.26 -8.11
N LEU A 37 -2.66 3.15 -8.36
CA LEU A 37 -3.66 3.70 -7.45
C LEU A 37 -3.62 2.98 -6.09
N LEU A 38 -3.55 1.65 -6.10
CA LEU A 38 -3.47 0.86 -4.86
C LEU A 38 -2.16 1.13 -4.12
N ARG A 39 -1.03 1.10 -4.85
CA ARG A 39 0.31 1.35 -4.29
C ARG A 39 0.38 2.72 -3.63
N THR A 40 0.02 3.79 -4.34
CA THR A 40 0.03 5.17 -3.83
C THR A 40 -0.88 5.32 -2.61
N LYS A 41 -2.07 4.69 -2.61
CA LYS A 41 -2.98 4.78 -1.46
C LYS A 41 -2.49 4.00 -0.25
N GLY A 42 -1.90 2.82 -0.45
CA GLY A 42 -1.25 2.05 0.61
C GLY A 42 -0.08 2.81 1.24
N LEU A 43 0.82 3.36 0.43
CA LEU A 43 1.95 4.16 0.92
C LEU A 43 1.50 5.45 1.62
N LYS A 44 0.48 6.12 1.08
CA LYS A 44 -0.10 7.30 1.74
C LYS A 44 -0.61 6.93 3.14
N TYR A 45 -1.29 5.80 3.28
CA TYR A 45 -1.75 5.31 4.58
C TYR A 45 -0.58 5.06 5.53
N VAL A 46 0.50 4.44 5.05
CA VAL A 46 1.73 4.25 5.83
C VAL A 46 2.26 5.60 6.34
N LYS A 47 2.37 6.59 5.46
CA LYS A 47 2.85 7.93 5.82
C LYS A 47 2.00 8.58 6.92
N GLU A 48 0.69 8.48 6.80
CA GLU A 48 -0.27 9.13 7.71
C GLU A 48 -0.41 8.40 9.06
N HIS A 49 -0.11 7.10 9.10
CA HIS A 49 -0.37 6.24 10.26
C HIS A 49 0.88 5.50 10.77
N TRP A 50 2.08 5.93 10.38
CA TRP A 50 3.32 5.19 10.66
C TRP A 50 3.49 4.87 12.15
N ASP A 51 3.26 5.85 13.01
CA ASP A 51 3.44 5.69 14.45
C ASP A 51 2.54 4.62 15.07
N THR A 52 1.38 4.35 14.47
CA THR A 52 0.45 3.32 14.95
C THR A 52 0.72 1.95 14.33
N ILE A 53 1.23 1.89 13.10
CA ILE A 53 1.38 0.62 12.36
C ILE A 53 2.81 0.04 12.41
N LYS A 54 3.82 0.79 12.85
CA LYS A 54 5.24 0.39 12.84
C LYS A 54 5.60 -0.84 13.68
N TYR A 55 4.69 -1.28 14.54
CA TYR A 55 4.83 -2.50 15.35
C TYR A 55 3.70 -3.51 15.10
N SER A 56 2.93 -3.33 14.03
CA SER A 56 1.79 -4.19 13.70
C SER A 56 2.22 -5.48 12.99
N ASP A 57 1.41 -6.54 13.14
CA ASP A 57 1.54 -7.77 12.38
C ASP A 57 1.46 -7.54 10.86
N ASN A 58 0.73 -6.49 10.45
CA ASN A 58 0.62 -6.08 9.05
C ASN A 58 1.94 -5.59 8.46
N LEU A 59 2.74 -4.86 9.25
CA LEU A 59 4.09 -4.51 8.82
C LEU A 59 5.01 -5.74 8.82
N LEU A 60 4.96 -6.57 9.86
CA LEU A 60 5.74 -7.81 9.90
C LEU A 60 5.46 -8.71 8.69
N TYR A 61 4.20 -8.80 8.27
CA TYR A 61 3.79 -9.52 7.08
C TYR A 61 4.48 -8.98 5.81
N ILE A 62 4.52 -7.67 5.61
CA ILE A 62 5.23 -7.05 4.48
C ILE A 62 6.71 -7.40 4.51
N LEU A 63 7.36 -7.25 5.68
CA LEU A 63 8.80 -7.50 5.81
C LEU A 63 9.18 -8.96 5.49
N ASN A 64 8.27 -9.90 5.74
CA ASN A 64 8.51 -11.32 5.48
C ASN A 64 8.10 -11.79 4.08
N ASN A 65 7.18 -11.08 3.40
CA ASN A 65 6.54 -11.58 2.17
C ASN A 65 6.69 -10.67 0.95
N SER A 66 7.14 -9.42 1.12
CA SER A 66 7.33 -8.48 0.00
C SER A 66 8.76 -8.51 -0.52
N ASN A 67 8.94 -8.04 -1.77
CA ASN A 67 10.28 -7.84 -2.32
C ASN A 67 11.00 -6.66 -1.65
N VAL A 68 12.32 -6.61 -1.81
CA VAL A 68 13.18 -5.58 -1.19
C VAL A 68 12.77 -4.17 -1.64
N ASP A 69 12.49 -3.96 -2.93
CA ASP A 69 12.10 -2.64 -3.47
C ASP A 69 10.82 -2.09 -2.81
N CYS A 70 9.84 -2.95 -2.53
CA CYS A 70 8.62 -2.58 -1.82
C CYS A 70 8.91 -2.17 -0.38
N ILE A 71 9.80 -2.89 0.29
CA ILE A 71 10.20 -2.61 1.68
C ILE A 71 10.98 -1.29 1.73
N GLU A 72 11.91 -1.07 0.81
CA GLU A 72 12.68 0.17 0.71
C GLU A 72 11.76 1.38 0.50
N GLU A 73 10.83 1.30 -0.45
CA GLU A 73 9.88 2.39 -0.68
C GLU A 73 9.01 2.67 0.55
N LEU A 74 8.52 1.63 1.22
CA LEU A 74 7.74 1.77 2.45
C LEU A 74 8.50 2.59 3.49
N PHE A 75 9.78 2.26 3.74
CA PHE A 75 10.59 2.98 4.71
C PHE A 75 10.97 4.39 4.28
N LEU A 76 11.18 4.62 2.98
CA LEU A 76 11.37 5.98 2.45
C LEU A 76 10.16 6.85 2.79
N VAL A 77 8.95 6.36 2.54
CA VAL A 77 7.72 7.11 2.81
C VAL A 77 7.48 7.26 4.32
N ALA A 78 7.70 6.22 5.11
CA ALA A 78 7.57 6.24 6.57
C ALA A 78 8.48 7.27 7.23
N ASN A 79 9.70 7.45 6.71
CA ASN A 79 10.67 8.43 7.21
C ASN A 79 10.37 9.88 6.76
N GLY A 80 9.20 10.13 6.17
CA GLY A 80 8.79 11.47 5.74
C GLY A 80 9.47 11.94 4.45
N THR A 81 10.21 11.05 3.77
CA THR A 81 10.74 11.36 2.43
C THR A 81 9.58 11.51 1.46
N ASN A 82 9.53 12.61 0.72
CA ASN A 82 8.57 12.79 -0.36
C ASN A 82 8.99 11.94 -1.58
N HIS A 83 8.97 10.62 -1.43
CA HIS A 83 8.89 9.73 -2.58
C HIS A 83 7.48 9.86 -3.16
N LEU A 84 7.37 9.95 -4.48
CA LEU A 84 6.15 10.26 -5.23
C LEU A 84 4.90 9.52 -4.69
N VAL A 85 4.15 10.21 -3.82
CA VAL A 85 2.75 9.92 -3.49
C VAL A 85 1.89 10.91 -4.24
#